data_AF-A0A923NN45-F1
#
_entry.id   AF-A0A923NN45-F1
#
_cell.length_a   1.000
_cell.length_b   1.000
_cell.length_c   1.000
_cell.angle_alpha   90.00
_cell.angle_beta   90.00
_cell.angle_gamma   90.00
#
_symmetry.space_group_name_H-M   'P 1'
#
loop_
_entity.id
_entity.type
_entity.pdbx_description
1 polymer ?
#
loop_
_entity_poly.entity_id
_entity_poly.type
_entity_poly.pdbx_seq_one_letter_code
_entity_poly.pdbx_strand_id
1 'polypeptide(L)'
;MKKKVHREPLTSDVIFNGKLKKSIVIVILRDTYFPESEPPHSCFMLKSRETGKILSEMMQLHILELGKYQWEEKEAEELNPLEVLSAYMSCSGDPEREAYVERLLGTGDEVIAMADKELKKVSEDGRLSAYRMSKEMYQIDQAIRMRTAKEQGIEQGRIKGRLEVAKKMKARGMSVEEIAELTGLSPQEIENL
;
A
#
# COMPACT_ATOMS: atom_id res chain seq x y z
N MET A 1 -7.71 -21.36 39.53
CA MET A 1 -8.59 -21.09 38.37
C MET A 1 -7.84 -21.40 37.08
N LYS A 2 -8.16 -22.52 36.40
CA LYS A 2 -7.59 -22.86 35.08
C LYS A 2 -8.48 -22.22 34.01
N LYS A 3 -7.98 -21.22 33.27
CA LYS A 3 -8.67 -20.68 32.09
C LYS A 3 -8.56 -21.72 30.96
N LYS A 4 -9.65 -22.43 30.68
CA LYS A 4 -9.82 -23.23 29.46
C LYS A 4 -9.86 -22.25 28.28
N VAL A 5 -8.82 -22.24 27.45
CA VAL A 5 -8.88 -21.59 26.14
C VAL A 5 -9.65 -22.55 25.25
N HIS A 6 -10.89 -22.18 24.90
CA HIS A 6 -11.64 -22.86 23.85
C HIS A 6 -11.04 -22.40 22.52
N ARG A 7 -10.20 -23.25 21.92
CA ARG A 7 -9.84 -23.11 20.50
C ARG A 7 -10.79 -24.04 19.76
N GLU A 8 -11.80 -23.48 19.12
CA GLU A 8 -12.51 -24.21 18.08
C GLU A 8 -11.49 -24.51 16.95
N PRO A 9 -11.38 -25.76 16.49
CA PRO A 9 -10.68 -26.04 15.27
C PRO A 9 -11.45 -25.37 14.14
N LEU A 10 -10.78 -24.54 13.33
CA LEU A 10 -11.30 -24.17 12.02
C LEU A 10 -11.51 -25.49 11.25
N THR A 11 -12.75 -25.99 11.25
CA THR A 11 -13.16 -27.15 10.45
C THR A 11 -12.96 -26.77 9.00
N SER A 12 -11.88 -27.28 8.44
CA SER A 12 -11.46 -27.15 7.06
C SER A 12 -12.33 -28.03 6.18
N ASP A 13 -13.60 -27.67 5.98
CA ASP A 13 -14.49 -28.36 5.03
C ASP A 13 -15.41 -27.38 4.28
N VAL A 14 -14.88 -26.21 3.90
CA VAL A 14 -15.47 -25.46 2.79
C VAL A 14 -14.83 -25.98 1.51
N ILE A 15 -15.36 -27.07 0.98
CA ILE A 15 -15.12 -27.47 -0.40
C ILE A 15 -15.73 -26.38 -1.28
N PHE A 16 -14.91 -25.44 -1.74
CA PHE A 16 -15.30 -24.43 -2.73
C PHE A 16 -15.55 -25.14 -4.07
N ASN A 17 -16.77 -25.65 -4.27
CA ASN A 17 -17.24 -26.17 -5.56
C ASN A 17 -17.62 -25.05 -6.56
N GLY A 18 -17.34 -23.79 -6.23
CA GLY A 18 -17.55 -22.66 -7.12
C GLY A 18 -16.30 -22.37 -7.93
N LYS A 19 -16.41 -22.28 -9.26
CA LYS A 19 -15.41 -21.58 -10.08
C LYS A 19 -15.17 -20.21 -9.45
N LEU A 20 -13.92 -19.92 -9.10
CA LEU A 20 -13.54 -18.62 -8.55
C LEU A 20 -14.01 -17.53 -9.55
N LYS A 21 -14.82 -16.58 -9.10
CA LYS A 21 -15.28 -15.49 -9.97
C LYS A 21 -14.20 -14.43 -10.07
N LYS A 22 -14.11 -13.77 -11.23
CA LYS A 22 -13.27 -12.57 -11.35
C LYS A 22 -13.74 -11.53 -10.31
N SER A 23 -12.83 -11.11 -9.46
CA SER A 23 -13.04 -10.16 -8.37
C SER A 23 -11.99 -9.06 -8.48
N ILE A 24 -12.47 -7.82 -8.47
CA ILE A 24 -11.62 -6.63 -8.53
C ILE A 24 -11.86 -5.85 -7.25
N VAL A 25 -10.79 -5.57 -6.52
CA VAL A 25 -10.79 -4.65 -5.39
C VAL A 25 -10.13 -3.37 -5.85
N ILE A 26 -10.80 -2.24 -5.68
CA ILE A 26 -10.24 -0.92 -6.00
C ILE A 26 -10.08 -0.16 -4.69
N VAL A 27 -8.87 0.32 -4.43
CA VAL A 27 -8.53 1.18 -3.30
C VAL A 27 -8.17 2.55 -3.86
N ILE A 28 -8.87 3.58 -3.40
CA ILE A 28 -8.63 4.97 -3.79
C ILE A 28 -7.97 5.68 -2.61
N LEU A 29 -6.77 6.21 -2.84
CA LEU A 29 -5.96 6.92 -1.85
C LEU A 29 -5.92 8.41 -2.21
N ARG A 30 -6.11 9.29 -1.24
CA ARG A 30 -5.92 10.74 -1.46
C ARG A 30 -4.45 11.10 -1.62
N ASP A 31 -3.58 10.48 -0.84
CA ASP A 31 -2.15 10.80 -0.80
C ASP A 31 -1.31 9.79 -1.60
N THR A 32 -0.04 10.17 -1.84
CA THR A 32 0.97 9.32 -2.46
C THR A 32 1.62 8.40 -1.42
N TYR A 33 1.56 7.10 -1.67
CA TYR A 33 2.12 6.03 -0.85
C TYR A 33 3.28 5.28 -1.53
N PHE A 34 3.29 5.23 -2.86
CA PHE A 34 4.38 4.64 -3.64
C PHE A 34 5.16 5.76 -4.36
N PRO A 35 6.16 6.37 -3.70
CA PRO A 35 6.87 7.53 -4.26
C PRO A 35 7.84 7.17 -5.41
N GLU A 36 8.21 5.89 -5.56
CA GLU A 36 9.08 5.42 -6.64
C GLU A 36 8.26 5.17 -7.91
N SER A 37 8.46 6.01 -8.94
CA SER A 37 8.08 5.97 -10.38
C SER A 37 6.81 5.23 -10.87
N GLU A 38 5.95 4.73 -10.01
CA GLU A 38 4.73 4.02 -10.38
C GLU A 38 3.69 5.04 -10.83
N PRO A 39 2.99 4.78 -11.96
CA PRO A 39 1.90 5.63 -12.40
C PRO A 39 0.82 5.77 -11.30
N PRO A 40 -0.04 6.81 -11.36
CA PRO A 40 -1.11 7.00 -10.37
C PRO A 40 -2.06 5.81 -10.20
N HIS A 41 -2.09 4.88 -11.16
CA HIS A 41 -2.84 3.63 -11.09
C HIS A 41 -1.89 2.43 -11.09
N SER A 42 -1.88 1.67 -9.99
CA SER A 42 -1.16 0.39 -9.88
C SER A 42 -2.15 -0.78 -9.85
N CYS A 43 -1.81 -1.89 -10.49
CA CYS A 43 -2.59 -3.12 -10.49
C CYS A 43 -1.76 -4.30 -9.98
N PHE A 44 -2.24 -4.96 -8.93
CA PHE A 44 -1.59 -6.09 -8.29
C PHE A 44 -2.39 -7.37 -8.53
N MET A 45 -1.67 -8.46 -8.80
CA MET A 45 -2.22 -9.78 -9.08
C MET A 45 -1.62 -10.85 -8.16
N LEU A 46 -2.36 -11.93 -7.94
CA LEU A 46 -1.87 -13.06 -7.13
C LEU A 46 -0.80 -13.85 -7.89
N LYS A 47 0.38 -13.96 -7.28
CA LYS A 47 1.48 -14.80 -7.76
C LYS A 47 1.99 -15.75 -6.69
N SER A 48 2.46 -16.92 -7.13
CA SER A 48 3.24 -17.84 -6.31
C SER A 48 4.47 -17.13 -5.78
N ARG A 49 4.72 -17.21 -4.47
CA ARG A 49 5.87 -16.58 -3.83
C ARG A 49 7.19 -17.19 -4.32
N GLU A 50 7.27 -18.52 -4.34
CA GLU A 50 8.52 -19.23 -4.66
C GLU A 50 8.83 -19.21 -6.16
N THR A 51 7.82 -19.31 -7.01
CA THR A 51 8.02 -19.47 -8.45
C THR A 51 7.69 -18.23 -9.27
N GLY A 52 7.10 -17.20 -8.65
CA GLY A 52 6.62 -16.01 -9.35
C GLY A 52 5.44 -16.25 -10.30
N LYS A 53 5.00 -17.51 -10.47
CA LYS A 53 3.92 -17.87 -11.38
C LYS A 53 2.62 -17.17 -10.98
N ILE A 54 2.04 -16.40 -11.89
CA ILE A 54 0.73 -15.78 -11.70
C ILE A 54 -0.31 -16.90 -11.58
N LEU A 55 -1.05 -16.90 -10.46
CA LEU A 55 -2.05 -17.92 -10.17
C LEU A 55 -3.27 -17.72 -11.08
N SER A 56 -3.73 -16.47 -11.21
CA SER A 56 -4.89 -16.09 -12.00
C SER A 56 -5.04 -14.56 -12.08
N GLU A 57 -5.57 -14.06 -13.20
CA GLU A 57 -6.09 -12.68 -13.31
C GLU A 57 -7.49 -12.51 -12.68
N MET A 58 -8.03 -13.56 -12.06
CA MET A 58 -9.36 -13.51 -11.44
C MET A 58 -9.39 -12.79 -10.09
N MET A 59 -8.24 -12.42 -9.51
CA MET A 59 -8.20 -11.51 -8.37
C MET A 59 -7.21 -10.39 -8.64
N GLN A 60 -7.72 -9.16 -8.69
CA GLN A 60 -6.93 -7.95 -8.94
C GLN A 60 -7.17 -6.94 -7.81
N LEU A 61 -6.08 -6.34 -7.33
CA LEU A 61 -6.12 -5.19 -6.44
C LEU A 61 -5.61 -3.99 -7.23
N HIS A 62 -6.49 -3.03 -7.48
CA HIS A 62 -6.17 -1.77 -8.11
C HIS A 62 -5.99 -0.72 -7.02
N ILE A 63 -4.88 0.01 -7.05
CA ILE A 63 -4.64 1.16 -6.18
C ILE A 63 -4.59 2.41 -7.05
N LEU A 64 -5.44 3.38 -6.75
CA LEU A 64 -5.49 4.69 -7.40
C LEU A 64 -5.00 5.75 -6.40
N GLU A 65 -3.84 6.34 -6.65
CA GLU A 65 -3.22 7.39 -5.83
C GLU A 65 -3.55 8.76 -6.41
N LEU A 66 -4.61 9.38 -5.88
CA LEU A 66 -5.13 10.65 -6.39
C LEU A 66 -4.13 11.81 -6.22
N GLY A 67 -3.29 11.75 -5.19
CA GLY A 67 -2.26 12.76 -4.90
C GLY A 67 -1.10 12.82 -5.89
N LYS A 68 -1.07 11.93 -6.89
CA LYS A 68 -0.11 11.99 -8.01
C LYS A 68 -0.64 12.78 -9.21
N TYR A 69 -1.93 13.12 -9.25
CA TYR A 69 -2.51 13.90 -10.35
C TYR A 69 -2.27 15.40 -10.14
N GLN A 70 -1.92 16.09 -11.21
CA GLN A 70 -1.68 17.54 -11.23
C GLN A 70 -2.86 18.21 -11.92
N TRP A 71 -3.83 18.64 -11.14
CA TRP A 71 -5.08 19.24 -11.62
C TRP A 71 -5.24 20.69 -11.17
N GLU A 72 -4.46 21.14 -10.19
CA GLU A 72 -4.59 22.45 -9.54
C GLU A 72 -4.36 23.63 -10.48
N GLU A 73 -3.58 23.42 -11.54
CA GLU A 73 -3.25 24.44 -12.56
C GLU A 73 -4.14 24.35 -13.81
N LYS A 74 -5.11 23.42 -13.85
CA LYS A 74 -5.94 23.14 -15.02
C LYS A 74 -7.39 23.59 -14.81
N GLU A 75 -8.04 23.99 -15.90
CA GLU A 75 -9.48 24.25 -15.88
C GLU A 75 -10.28 22.93 -15.87
N ALA A 76 -11.51 22.98 -15.35
CA ALA A 76 -12.34 21.80 -15.13
C ALA A 76 -12.67 21.03 -16.43
N GLU A 77 -12.70 21.73 -17.56
CA GLU A 77 -12.97 21.22 -18.90
C GLU A 77 -11.76 20.49 -19.52
N GLU A 78 -10.56 20.73 -19.00
CA GLU A 78 -9.30 20.16 -19.50
C GLU A 78 -8.90 18.87 -18.78
N LEU A 79 -9.59 18.56 -17.67
CA LEU A 79 -9.29 17.41 -16.83
C LEU A 79 -9.77 16.10 -17.46
N ASN A 80 -8.93 15.07 -17.37
CA ASN A 80 -9.39 13.71 -17.64
C ASN A 80 -10.23 13.16 -16.47
N PRO A 81 -11.01 12.08 -16.64
CA PRO A 81 -11.91 11.58 -15.59
C PRO A 81 -11.25 11.26 -14.23
N LEU A 82 -9.99 10.82 -14.21
CA LEU A 82 -9.28 10.54 -12.95
C LEU A 82 -8.76 11.82 -12.30
N GLU A 83 -8.42 12.84 -13.08
CA GLU A 83 -8.12 14.17 -12.58
C GLU A 83 -9.36 14.86 -12.01
N VAL A 84 -10.53 14.73 -12.67
CA VAL A 84 -11.80 15.23 -12.13
C VAL A 84 -12.11 14.55 -10.80
N LEU A 85 -11.92 13.22 -10.70
CA LEU A 85 -12.10 12.50 -9.42
C LEU A 85 -11.12 12.98 -8.34
N SER A 86 -9.86 13.22 -8.69
CA SER A 86 -8.83 13.75 -7.77
C SER A 86 -9.19 15.15 -7.27
N ALA A 87 -9.50 16.06 -8.19
CA ALA A 87 -9.92 17.43 -7.91
C ALA A 87 -11.19 17.46 -7.05
N TYR A 88 -12.20 16.68 -7.43
CA TYR A 88 -13.45 16.56 -6.69
C TYR A 88 -13.22 16.09 -5.25
N MET A 89 -12.47 15.01 -5.04
CA MET A 89 -12.17 14.48 -3.69
C MET A 89 -11.36 15.45 -2.82
N SER A 90 -10.61 16.35 -3.44
CA SER A 90 -9.76 17.33 -2.76
C SER A 90 -10.48 18.64 -2.45
N CYS A 91 -11.39 19.08 -3.32
CA CYS A 91 -12.11 20.35 -3.19
C CYS A 91 -13.51 20.20 -2.56
N SER A 92 -14.10 19.00 -2.54
CA SER A 92 -15.45 18.81 -2.00
C SER A 92 -15.54 19.20 -0.53
N GLY A 93 -16.45 20.12 -0.22
CA GLY A 93 -16.68 20.62 1.13
C GLY A 93 -15.80 21.82 1.52
N ASP A 94 -14.98 22.34 0.60
CA ASP A 94 -14.29 23.62 0.75
C ASP A 94 -15.16 24.76 0.18
N PRO A 95 -15.64 25.70 1.03
CA PRO A 95 -16.48 26.83 0.58
C PRO A 95 -15.83 27.69 -0.49
N GLU A 96 -14.50 27.84 -0.49
CA GLU A 96 -13.79 28.68 -1.47
C GLU A 96 -13.71 28.02 -2.85
N ARG A 97 -13.95 26.70 -2.92
CA ARG A 97 -13.86 25.90 -4.12
C ARG A 97 -15.22 25.45 -4.65
N GLU A 98 -16.34 25.86 -4.05
CA GLU A 98 -17.70 25.44 -4.46
C GLU A 98 -17.97 25.66 -5.96
N ALA A 99 -17.66 26.86 -6.47
CA ALA A 99 -17.86 27.18 -7.88
C ALA A 99 -17.00 26.32 -8.83
N TYR A 100 -15.82 25.88 -8.37
CA TYR A 100 -14.97 24.96 -9.13
C TYR A 100 -15.54 23.54 -9.10
N VAL A 101 -16.00 23.07 -7.94
CA VAL A 101 -16.66 21.77 -7.78
C VAL A 101 -17.94 21.68 -8.63
N GLU A 102 -18.75 22.74 -8.69
CA GLU A 102 -19.92 22.78 -9.58
C GLU A 102 -19.54 22.64 -11.06
N ARG A 103 -18.46 23.29 -11.50
CA ARG A 103 -17.94 23.11 -12.86
C ARG A 103 -17.45 21.68 -13.09
N LEU A 104 -16.69 21.09 -12.17
CA LEU A 104 -16.25 19.70 -12.26
C LEU A 104 -17.42 18.70 -12.40
N LEU A 105 -18.52 18.94 -11.69
CA LEU A 105 -19.73 18.12 -11.79
C LEU A 105 -20.50 18.37 -13.11
N GLY A 106 -20.34 19.55 -13.71
CA GLY A 106 -20.91 19.89 -15.02
C GLY A 106 -20.09 19.41 -16.21
N THR A 107 -18.77 19.28 -16.05
CA THR A 107 -17.85 18.76 -17.08
C THR A 107 -17.62 17.25 -16.97
N GLY A 108 -17.80 16.70 -15.76
CA GLY A 108 -17.58 15.29 -15.46
C GLY A 108 -18.56 14.35 -16.16
N ASP A 109 -18.04 13.20 -16.58
CA ASP A 109 -18.83 12.07 -17.08
C ASP A 109 -19.92 11.68 -16.07
N GLU A 110 -21.06 11.11 -16.51
CA GLU A 110 -22.23 10.79 -15.66
C GLU A 110 -21.84 10.00 -14.39
N VAL A 111 -20.73 9.28 -14.46
CA VAL A 111 -20.10 8.52 -13.38
C VAL A 111 -19.76 9.37 -12.15
N ILE A 112 -19.26 10.59 -12.31
CA ILE A 112 -18.85 11.44 -11.18
C ILE A 112 -20.08 12.06 -10.51
N ALA A 113 -21.06 12.51 -11.31
CA ALA A 113 -22.35 12.95 -10.80
C ALA A 113 -23.12 11.81 -10.09
N MET A 114 -23.05 10.58 -10.61
CA MET A 114 -23.58 9.40 -9.94
C MET A 114 -22.81 9.08 -8.65
N ALA A 115 -21.48 9.18 -8.65
CA ALA A 115 -20.67 8.96 -7.46
C ALA A 115 -20.98 9.98 -6.35
N ASP A 116 -21.13 11.27 -6.67
CA ASP A 116 -21.56 12.30 -5.71
C ASP A 116 -22.95 11.97 -5.13
N LYS A 117 -23.90 11.61 -5.99
CA LYS A 117 -25.25 11.21 -5.58
C LYS A 117 -25.25 9.98 -4.67
N GLU A 118 -24.49 8.95 -4.99
CA GLU A 118 -24.38 7.74 -4.18
C GLU A 118 -23.60 7.99 -2.87
N LEU A 119 -22.54 8.80 -2.89
CA LEU A 119 -21.82 9.25 -1.69
C LEU A 119 -22.73 10.02 -0.74
N LYS A 120 -23.60 10.89 -1.26
CA LYS A 120 -24.63 11.60 -0.50
C LYS A 120 -25.73 10.68 0.02
N LYS A 121 -25.98 9.55 -0.63
CA LYS A 121 -26.99 8.53 -0.25
C LYS A 121 -26.49 7.49 0.74
N VAL A 122 -25.19 7.46 1.06
CA VAL A 122 -24.68 6.51 2.06
C VAL A 122 -25.43 6.75 3.37
N SER A 123 -26.33 5.83 3.71
CA SER A 123 -27.11 5.86 4.94
C SER A 123 -26.18 5.90 6.16
N GLU A 124 -26.68 6.31 7.33
CA GLU A 124 -25.89 6.29 8.56
C GLU A 124 -25.20 4.94 8.80
N ASP A 125 -25.83 3.84 8.38
CA ASP A 125 -25.30 2.48 8.48
C ASP A 125 -24.13 2.23 7.52
N GLY A 126 -24.20 2.75 6.30
CA GLY A 126 -23.09 2.72 5.34
C GLY A 126 -21.92 3.61 5.77
N ARG A 127 -22.19 4.77 6.38
CA ARG A 127 -21.16 5.67 6.94
C ARG A 127 -20.46 5.00 8.12
N LEU A 128 -21.21 4.32 8.97
CA LEU A 128 -20.67 3.56 10.09
C LEU A 128 -19.81 2.38 9.63
N SER A 129 -20.25 1.66 8.59
CA SER A 129 -19.47 0.57 7.98
C SER A 129 -18.16 1.09 7.35
N ALA A 130 -18.23 2.17 6.56
CA ALA A 130 -17.05 2.81 5.98
C ALA A 130 -16.09 3.34 7.06
N TYR A 131 -16.62 3.92 8.14
CA TYR A 131 -15.83 4.38 9.29
C TYR A 131 -15.13 3.22 9.99
N ARG A 132 -15.81 2.10 10.22
CA ARG A 132 -15.21 0.88 10.79
C ARG A 132 -14.10 0.35 9.90
N MET A 133 -14.35 0.25 8.60
CA MET A 133 -13.37 -0.22 7.64
C MET A 133 -12.15 0.71 7.57
N SER A 134 -12.35 2.03 7.58
CA SER A 134 -11.27 3.02 7.63
C SER A 134 -10.43 2.87 8.90
N LYS A 135 -11.07 2.69 10.05
CA LYS A 135 -10.39 2.47 11.33
C LYS A 135 -9.57 1.19 11.34
N GLU A 136 -10.12 0.09 10.82
CA GLU A 136 -9.41 -1.19 10.68
C GLU A 136 -8.24 -1.06 9.72
N MET A 137 -8.43 -0.40 8.57
CA MET A 137 -7.37 -0.15 7.60
C MET A 137 -6.23 0.67 8.21
N TYR A 138 -6.54 1.71 8.98
CA TYR A 138 -5.55 2.51 9.69
C TYR A 138 -4.73 1.68 10.70
N GLN A 139 -5.38 0.77 11.41
CA GLN A 139 -4.70 -0.13 12.34
C GLN A 139 -3.77 -1.12 11.62
N ILE A 140 -4.21 -1.62 10.46
CA ILE A 140 -3.41 -2.49 9.60
C ILE A 140 -2.19 -1.72 9.06
N ASP A 141 -2.38 -0.50 8.56
CA ASP A 141 -1.30 0.36 8.07
C ASP A 141 -0.26 0.65 9.18
N GLN A 142 -0.72 1.03 10.38
CA GLN A 142 0.12 1.17 11.56
C GLN A 142 0.94 -0.10 11.86
N ALA A 143 0.29 -1.27 11.83
CA ALA A 143 0.94 -2.55 12.08
C ALA A 143 1.99 -2.89 11.01
N ILE A 144 1.69 -2.63 9.74
CA ILE A 144 2.60 -2.83 8.62
C ILE A 144 3.80 -1.88 8.76
N ARG A 145 3.58 -0.59 8.98
CA ARG A 145 4.66 0.40 9.18
C ARG A 145 5.60 0.00 10.31
N MET A 146 5.03 -0.39 11.46
CA MET A 146 5.80 -0.84 12.61
C MET A 146 6.62 -2.10 12.30
N ARG A 147 6.02 -3.05 11.58
CA ARG A 147 6.71 -4.28 11.17
C ARG A 147 7.85 -3.98 10.21
N THR A 148 7.60 -3.20 9.17
CA THR A 148 8.60 -2.81 8.17
C THR A 148 9.75 -2.05 8.81
N ALA A 149 9.45 -1.07 9.67
CA ALA A 149 10.47 -0.31 10.41
C ALA A 149 11.33 -1.22 11.30
N LYS A 150 10.71 -2.21 11.97
CA LYS A 150 11.44 -3.19 12.79
C LYS A 150 12.33 -4.10 11.94
N GLU A 151 11.82 -4.63 10.82
CA GLU A 151 12.58 -5.49 9.92
C GLU A 151 13.77 -4.73 9.31
N GLN A 152 13.56 -3.50 8.85
CA GLN A 152 14.63 -2.63 8.37
C GLN A 152 15.65 -2.30 9.46
N GLY A 153 15.20 -1.99 10.69
CA GLY A 153 16.09 -1.70 11.81
C GLY A 153 16.95 -2.90 12.22
N ILE A 154 16.38 -4.11 12.21
CA ILE A 154 17.13 -5.35 12.47
C ILE A 154 18.19 -5.57 11.39
N GLU A 155 17.83 -5.44 10.11
CA GLU A 155 18.77 -5.68 9.02
C GLU A 155 19.88 -4.63 9.00
N GLN A 156 19.55 -3.35 9.18
CA GLN A 156 20.55 -2.29 9.34
C GLN A 156 21.46 -2.53 10.54
N GLY A 157 20.91 -2.98 11.68
CA GLY A 157 21.68 -3.32 12.87
C GLY A 157 22.63 -4.50 12.64
N ARG A 158 22.17 -5.54 11.94
CA ARG A 158 22.97 -6.71 11.56
C ARG A 158 24.12 -6.32 10.64
N ILE A 159 23.86 -5.49 9.63
CA ILE A 159 24.88 -4.98 8.70
C ILE A 159 25.90 -4.13 9.44
N LYS A 160 25.45 -3.12 10.22
CA LYS A 160 26.36 -2.26 11.01
C LYS A 160 27.24 -3.07 11.96
N GLY A 161 26.65 -4.03 12.69
CA GLY A 161 27.38 -4.90 13.59
C GLY A 161 28.46 -5.73 12.89
N ARG A 162 28.14 -6.33 11.72
CA ARG A 162 29.12 -7.07 10.91
C ARG A 162 30.27 -6.19 10.45
N LEU A 163 29.98 -4.97 9.98
CA LEU A 163 31.00 -4.01 9.54
C LEU A 163 31.89 -3.54 10.71
N GLU A 164 31.33 -3.26 11.88
CA GLU A 164 32.12 -2.86 13.06
C GLU A 164 33.06 -3.97 13.54
N VAL A 165 32.58 -5.22 13.55
CA VAL A 165 33.40 -6.39 13.89
C VAL A 165 34.51 -6.58 12.86
N ALA A 166 34.19 -6.51 11.56
CA ALA A 166 35.17 -6.61 10.49
C ALA A 166 36.25 -5.51 10.55
N LYS A 167 35.88 -4.27 10.89
CA LYS A 167 36.86 -3.17 11.12
C LYS A 167 37.83 -3.49 12.25
N LYS A 168 37.32 -3.98 13.39
CA LYS A 168 38.18 -4.36 14.54
C LYS A 168 39.09 -5.54 14.22
N MET A 169 38.57 -6.49 13.43
CA MET A 169 39.30 -7.65 12.93
C MET A 169 40.44 -7.26 11.99
N LYS A 170 40.18 -6.38 11.01
CA LYS A 170 41.17 -5.81 10.10
C LYS A 170 42.25 -5.03 10.85
N ALA A 171 41.85 -4.22 11.84
CA ALA A 171 42.78 -3.48 12.69
C ALA A 171 43.69 -4.39 13.54
N ARG A 172 43.29 -5.64 13.79
CA ARG A 172 44.11 -6.67 14.46
C ARG A 172 44.97 -7.49 13.52
N GLY A 173 44.94 -7.20 12.22
CA GLY A 173 45.81 -7.81 11.21
C GLY A 173 45.36 -9.18 10.69
N MET A 174 44.08 -9.56 10.86
CA MET A 174 43.55 -10.76 10.20
C MET A 174 43.43 -10.55 8.68
N SER A 175 43.52 -11.64 7.91
CA SER A 175 43.42 -11.58 6.45
C SER A 175 42.00 -11.29 5.99
N VAL A 176 41.86 -10.81 4.75
CA VAL A 176 40.55 -10.52 4.14
C VAL A 176 39.70 -11.79 4.06
N GLU A 177 40.33 -12.93 3.77
CA GLU A 177 39.68 -14.24 3.67
C GLU A 177 39.13 -14.72 5.03
N GLU A 178 39.90 -14.59 6.11
CA GLU A 178 39.47 -14.95 7.47
C GLU A 178 38.30 -14.07 7.93
N ILE A 179 38.33 -12.77 7.60
CA ILE A 179 37.25 -11.83 7.94
C ILE A 179 35.99 -12.15 7.14
N ALA A 180 36.13 -12.48 5.85
CA ALA A 180 35.02 -12.87 5.00
C ALA A 180 34.32 -14.13 5.53
N GLU A 181 35.09 -15.13 5.97
CA GLU A 181 34.55 -16.36 6.56
C GLU A 181 33.79 -16.08 7.87
N LEU A 182 34.37 -15.29 8.79
CA LEU A 182 33.79 -15.05 10.11
C LEU A 182 32.60 -14.10 10.11
N THR A 183 32.58 -13.15 9.17
CA THR A 183 31.54 -12.11 9.12
C THR A 183 30.54 -12.33 7.99
N GLY A 184 30.84 -13.21 7.03
CA GLY A 184 30.08 -13.45 5.81
C GLY A 184 30.06 -12.27 4.82
N LEU A 185 30.87 -11.23 5.06
CA LEU A 185 30.98 -10.08 4.17
C LEU A 185 31.78 -10.49 2.93
N SER A 186 31.53 -9.84 1.79
CA SER A 186 32.34 -10.05 0.60
C SER A 186 33.75 -9.47 0.80
N PRO A 187 34.79 -10.05 0.15
CA PRO A 187 36.13 -9.49 0.18
C PRO A 187 36.17 -8.01 -0.20
N GLN A 188 35.37 -7.61 -1.19
CA GLN A 188 35.28 -6.23 -1.66
C GLN A 188 34.66 -5.28 -0.62
N GLU A 189 33.65 -5.72 0.13
CA GLU A 189 33.12 -4.95 1.27
C GLU A 189 34.21 -4.74 2.34
N ILE A 190 35.04 -5.76 2.61
CA ILE A 190 36.10 -5.72 3.63
C ILE A 190 37.30 -4.86 3.20
N GLU A 191 37.68 -4.90 1.92
CA GLU A 191 38.73 -4.04 1.37
C GLU A 191 38.37 -2.55 1.52
N ASN A 192 37.09 -2.22 1.33
CA ASN A 192 36.53 -0.89 1.45
C ASN A 192 36.27 -0.40 2.90
N LEU A 193 36.50 -1.25 3.92
CA LEU A 193 36.38 -0.91 5.35
C LEU A 193 37.57 -0.13 5.91
#